data_AF-A0AA39FPS2-F1
#
_entry.id   AF-A0AA39FPS2-F1
#
_cell.length_a   1.000
_cell.length_b   1.000
_cell.length_c   1.000
_cell.angle_alpha   90.00
_cell.angle_beta   90.00
_cell.angle_gamma   90.00
#
_symmetry.space_group_name_H-M   'P 1'
#
loop_
_entity.id
_entity.type
_entity.pdbx_description
1 polymer ?
#
loop_
_entity_poly.entity_id
_entity_poly.type
_entity_poly.pdbx_seq_one_letter_code
_entity_poly.pdbx_strand_id
1 'polypeptide(L)'
;MAVIRDDLMSEFAFFSSILVLKMLAMAFLTGRQRFSKKVFANPEDVRDKSAKIKLDDEDVERVRRAHRNDLENILPWFIMTFVWLTTGPSSLLATILIRTFTFARIVHTLVYAVVPLQPHRAIAFFVGFGITGYQAISTLIYYSQLNK
;
A
#
# COMPACT_ATOMS: atom_id res chain seq x y z
N MET A 1 0.57 13.20 27.72
CA MET A 1 0.68 12.13 26.70
C MET A 1 -0.09 12.61 25.48
N ALA A 2 0.47 12.53 24.27
CA ALA A 2 -0.25 12.96 23.08
C ALA A 2 -1.42 12.00 22.82
N VAL A 3 -2.65 12.47 23.06
CA VAL A 3 -3.87 11.72 22.75
C VAL A 3 -4.29 12.06 21.33
N ILE A 4 -4.41 11.06 20.47
CA ILE A 4 -4.92 11.23 19.11
C ILE A 4 -6.42 11.53 19.21
N ARG A 5 -6.89 12.56 18.50
CA ARG A 5 -8.32 12.92 18.49
C ARG A 5 -9.16 11.84 17.81
N ASP A 6 -10.36 11.59 18.33
CA ASP A 6 -11.23 10.50 17.87
C ASP A 6 -11.60 10.60 16.38
N ASP A 7 -11.79 11.83 15.88
CA ASP A 7 -12.08 12.09 14.46
C ASP A 7 -10.92 11.66 13.56
N LEU A 8 -9.68 11.97 13.98
CA LEU A 8 -8.46 11.57 13.27
C LEU A 8 -8.26 10.05 13.29
N MET A 9 -8.49 9.43 14.45
CA MET A 9 -8.35 7.99 14.60
C MET A 9 -9.40 7.24 13.78
N SER A 10 -10.65 7.70 13.76
CA SER A 10 -11.73 7.12 12.97
C SER A 10 -11.41 7.13 11.47
N GLU A 11 -10.95 8.28 10.96
CA GLU A 11 -10.56 8.44 9.56
C GLU A 11 -9.37 7.52 9.22
N PHE A 12 -8.34 7.49 10.06
CA PHE A 12 -7.18 6.63 9.87
C PHE A 12 -7.55 5.14 9.89
N ALA A 13 -8.37 4.71 10.85
CA ALA A 13 -8.80 3.33 10.99
C ALA A 13 -9.59 2.87 9.75
N PHE A 14 -10.57 3.66 9.31
CA PHE A 14 -11.41 3.34 8.16
C PHE A 14 -10.59 3.14 6.88
N PHE A 15 -9.73 4.11 6.54
CA PHE A 15 -8.90 4.01 5.34
C PHE A 15 -7.79 2.97 5.46
N SER A 16 -7.28 2.73 6.66
CA SER A 16 -6.33 1.64 6.90
C SER A 16 -6.97 0.27 6.67
N SER A 17 -8.21 0.07 7.14
CA SER A 17 -8.96 -1.17 6.86
C SER A 17 -9.13 -1.40 5.36
N ILE A 18 -9.45 -0.36 4.58
CA ILE A 18 -9.53 -0.45 3.11
C ILE A 18 -8.20 -0.92 2.51
N LEU A 19 -7.08 -0.31 2.93
CA LEU A 19 -5.76 -0.67 2.42
C LEU A 19 -5.35 -2.10 2.81
N VAL A 20 -5.66 -2.54 4.03
CA VAL A 20 -5.43 -3.93 4.47
C VAL A 20 -6.23 -4.90 3.61
N LEU A 21 -7.53 -4.65 3.42
CA LEU A 21 -8.39 -5.48 2.57
C LEU A 21 -7.85 -5.52 1.13
N LYS A 22 -7.35 -4.41 0.61
CA LYS A 22 -6.70 -4.35 -0.71
C LYS A 22 -5.46 -5.24 -0.77
N MET A 23 -4.57 -5.18 0.22
CA MET A 23 -3.37 -6.03 0.26
C MET A 23 -3.73 -7.51 0.34
N LEU A 24 -4.76 -7.88 1.13
CA LEU A 24 -5.28 -9.25 1.16
C LEU A 24 -5.81 -9.67 -0.22
N ALA A 25 -6.55 -8.79 -0.91
CA ALA A 25 -7.03 -9.04 -2.27
C ALA A 25 -5.88 -9.30 -3.28
N MET A 26 -4.71 -8.69 -3.10
CA MET A 26 -3.54 -8.93 -3.95
C MET A 26 -2.99 -10.36 -3.85
N ALA A 27 -3.09 -10.99 -2.68
CA ALA A 27 -2.74 -12.40 -2.52
C ALA A 27 -3.67 -13.30 -3.35
N PHE A 28 -4.99 -13.05 -3.29
CA PHE A 28 -5.97 -13.77 -4.11
C PHE A 28 -5.76 -13.54 -5.61
N LEU A 29 -5.46 -12.31 -6.04
CA LEU A 29 -5.18 -11.99 -7.44
C LEU A 29 -3.95 -12.76 -7.96
N THR A 30 -2.91 -12.87 -7.14
CA THR A 30 -1.71 -13.66 -7.48
C THR A 30 -2.07 -15.15 -7.66
N GLY A 31 -2.87 -15.70 -6.74
CA GLY A 31 -3.37 -17.08 -6.83
C GLY A 31 -4.19 -17.30 -8.10
N ARG A 32 -5.14 -16.40 -8.40
CA ARG A 32 -5.96 -16.45 -9.61
C ARG A 32 -5.12 -16.51 -10.88
N GLN A 33 -4.05 -15.69 -10.95
CA GLN A 33 -3.16 -15.67 -12.12
C GLN A 33 -2.38 -16.99 -12.26
N ARG A 34 -1.88 -17.55 -11.15
CA ARG A 34 -1.20 -18.85 -11.15
C ARG A 34 -2.10 -19.98 -11.62
N PHE A 35 -3.32 -20.06 -11.10
CA PHE A 35 -4.30 -21.07 -11.52
C PHE A 35 -4.73 -20.89 -12.98
N SER A 36 -4.98 -19.65 -13.43
CA SER A 36 -5.38 -19.36 -14.81
C SER A 36 -4.30 -19.73 -15.83
N LYS A 37 -3.02 -19.54 -15.49
CA LYS A 37 -1.88 -19.87 -16.37
C LYS A 37 -1.36 -21.30 -16.18
N LYS A 38 -1.86 -22.02 -15.16
CA LYS A 38 -1.31 -23.30 -14.70
C LYS A 38 0.19 -23.23 -14.39
N VAL A 39 0.63 -22.09 -13.85
CA VAL A 39 2.03 -21.83 -13.49
C VAL A 39 2.16 -21.74 -11.97
N PHE A 40 2.85 -22.71 -11.39
CA PHE A 40 3.01 -22.83 -9.94
C PHE A 40 4.46 -22.65 -9.52
N ALA A 41 4.65 -22.19 -8.29
CA ALA A 41 5.97 -21.99 -7.71
C ALA A 41 6.57 -23.29 -7.18
N ASN A 42 5.71 -24.13 -6.60
CA ASN A 42 6.13 -25.33 -5.92
C ASN A 42 5.58 -26.59 -6.61
N PRO A 43 6.31 -27.71 -6.58
CA PRO A 43 5.90 -28.96 -7.21
C PRO A 43 4.63 -29.56 -6.60
N GLU A 44 4.38 -29.39 -5.30
CA GLU A 44 3.18 -29.93 -4.62
C GLU A 44 1.86 -29.31 -5.07
N ASP A 45 1.90 -28.10 -5.63
CA ASP A 45 0.72 -27.40 -6.15
C ASP A 45 0.33 -27.89 -7.55
N VAL A 46 1.20 -28.67 -8.21
CA VAL A 46 1.00 -29.18 -9.58
C VAL A 46 0.10 -30.41 -9.54
N ARG A 47 -1.21 -30.18 -9.71
CA ARG A 47 -2.21 -31.26 -9.78
C ARG A 47 -2.42 -31.81 -11.20
N ASP A 48 -2.15 -30.99 -12.21
CA ASP A 48 -2.32 -31.34 -13.62
C ASP A 48 -0.97 -31.59 -14.29
N LYS A 49 -0.87 -32.62 -15.14
CA LYS A 49 0.33 -32.87 -15.97
C LYS A 49 0.66 -31.71 -16.93
N SER A 50 -0.31 -30.85 -17.24
CA SER A 50 -0.12 -29.67 -18.09
C SER A 50 0.46 -28.44 -17.36
N ALA A 51 0.49 -28.46 -16.03
CA ALA A 51 0.99 -27.36 -15.23
C ALA A 51 2.52 -27.30 -15.24
N LYS A 52 3.05 -26.09 -15.22
CA LYS A 52 4.49 -25.83 -15.29
C LYS A 52 4.97 -25.28 -13.95
N ILE A 53 6.08 -25.81 -13.46
CA ILE A 53 6.80 -25.23 -12.33
C ILE A 53 7.67 -24.11 -12.91
N LYS A 54 7.23 -22.87 -12.72
CA LYS A 54 7.91 -21.70 -13.28
C LYS A 54 7.69 -20.50 -12.36
N LEU A 55 8.79 -19.79 -12.06
CA LEU A 55 8.77 -18.65 -11.13
C LEU A 55 8.73 -17.30 -11.86
N ASP A 56 9.09 -17.28 -13.14
CA ASP A 56 9.30 -16.09 -13.98
C ASP A 56 8.17 -15.86 -15.00
N ASP A 57 6.95 -16.33 -14.73
CA ASP A 57 5.80 -15.95 -15.56
C ASP A 57 5.53 -14.45 -15.40
N GLU A 58 5.54 -13.72 -16.51
CA GLU A 58 5.52 -12.26 -16.50
C GLU A 58 4.26 -11.69 -15.85
N ASP A 59 3.09 -12.31 -16.09
CA ASP A 59 1.82 -11.85 -15.56
C ASP A 59 1.72 -12.12 -14.05
N VAL A 60 2.16 -13.30 -13.60
CA VAL A 60 2.24 -13.63 -12.16
C VAL A 60 3.20 -12.69 -11.43
N GLU A 61 4.39 -12.48 -12.00
CA GLU A 61 5.40 -11.62 -11.40
C GLU A 61 4.98 -10.14 -11.43
N ARG A 62 4.17 -9.71 -12.40
CA ARG A 62 3.59 -8.36 -12.42
C ARG A 62 2.70 -8.11 -11.21
N VAL A 63 1.80 -9.04 -10.89
CA VAL A 63 0.94 -8.94 -9.69
C VAL A 63 1.79 -8.99 -8.41
N ARG A 64 2.81 -9.87 -8.36
CA ARG A 64 3.73 -9.96 -7.21
C ARG A 64 4.53 -8.69 -6.99
N ARG A 65 5.02 -8.04 -8.05
CA ARG A 65 5.70 -6.73 -7.94
C ARG A 65 4.75 -5.63 -7.45
N ALA A 66 3.50 -5.62 -7.93
CA ALA A 66 2.49 -4.68 -7.42
C ALA A 66 2.23 -4.90 -5.92
N HIS A 67 2.07 -6.16 -5.49
CA HIS A 67 1.87 -6.50 -4.08
C HIS A 67 3.11 -6.17 -3.22
N ARG A 68 4.32 -6.44 -3.71
CA ARG A 68 5.56 -6.05 -3.02
C ARG A 68 5.62 -4.53 -2.83
N ASN A 69 5.31 -3.76 -3.87
CA ASN A 69 5.30 -2.31 -3.76
C ASN A 69 4.25 -1.82 -2.74
N ASP A 70 3.12 -2.51 -2.61
CA ASP A 70 2.16 -2.22 -1.54
C ASP A 70 2.77 -2.43 -0.16
N LEU A 71 3.46 -3.54 0.09
CA LEU A 71 4.14 -3.78 1.36
C LEU A 71 5.21 -2.73 1.65
N GLU A 72 6.00 -2.35 0.65
CA GLU A 72 7.08 -1.36 0.77
C GLU A 72 6.57 0.07 1.02
N ASN A 73 5.32 0.40 0.69
CA ASN A 73 4.78 1.76 0.80
C ASN A 73 3.69 1.91 1.86
N ILE A 74 2.74 0.97 1.91
CA ILE A 74 1.59 1.03 2.82
C ILE A 74 2.04 0.76 4.26
N LEU A 75 2.96 -0.20 4.49
CA LEU A 75 3.41 -0.51 5.86
C LEU A 75 4.15 0.67 6.51
N PRO A 76 5.14 1.31 5.84
CA PRO A 76 5.74 2.53 6.39
C PRO A 76 4.72 3.65 6.59
N TRP A 77 3.76 3.80 5.68
CA TRP A 77 2.72 4.81 5.81
C TRP A 77 1.78 4.58 7.00
N PHE A 78 1.41 3.33 7.33
CA PHE A 78 0.63 3.03 8.53
C PHE A 78 1.36 3.50 9.79
N ILE A 79 2.65 3.15 9.89
CA ILE A 79 3.48 3.51 11.05
C ILE A 79 3.63 5.03 11.11
N MET A 80 4.04 5.67 10.01
CA MET A 80 4.32 7.10 10.02
C MET A 80 3.08 7.95 10.16
N THR A 81 1.95 7.57 9.58
CA THR A 81 0.68 8.29 9.78
C THR A 81 0.23 8.18 11.22
N PHE A 82 0.27 6.98 11.82
CA PHE A 82 -0.11 6.81 13.23
C PHE A 82 0.74 7.69 14.16
N VAL A 83 2.06 7.71 13.97
CA VAL A 83 2.97 8.58 14.74
C VAL A 83 2.79 10.06 14.39
N TRP A 84 2.43 10.40 13.16
CA TRP A 84 2.17 11.79 12.78
C TRP A 84 0.87 12.33 13.39
N LEU A 85 -0.16 11.52 13.56
CA LEU A 85 -1.41 11.95 14.20
C LEU A 85 -1.22 12.37 15.67
N THR A 86 -0.18 11.88 16.35
CA THR A 86 0.15 12.32 17.72
C THR A 86 0.71 13.73 17.79
N THR A 87 1.12 14.34 16.66
CA THR A 87 1.58 15.74 16.62
C THR A 87 0.42 16.74 16.60
N GLY A 88 -0.83 16.26 16.65
CA GLY A 88 -2.04 17.09 16.65
C GLY A 88 -2.29 17.88 15.36
N PRO A 89 -2.19 17.29 14.15
CA PRO A 89 -2.50 17.99 12.90
C PRO A 89 -3.98 18.41 12.83
N SER A 90 -4.28 19.40 11.97
CA SER A 90 -5.66 19.81 11.71
C SER A 90 -6.45 18.67 11.04
N SER A 91 -7.75 18.56 11.34
CA SER A 91 -8.59 17.48 10.81
C SER A 91 -8.64 17.48 9.29
N LEU A 92 -8.81 18.67 8.70
CA LEU A 92 -8.84 18.83 7.25
C LEU A 92 -7.57 18.29 6.58
N LEU A 93 -6.40 18.64 7.11
CA LEU A 93 -5.13 18.20 6.54
C LEU A 93 -4.96 16.68 6.65
N ALA A 94 -5.24 16.11 7.83
CA ALA A 94 -5.14 14.68 8.05
C ALA A 94 -6.08 13.90 7.13
N THR A 95 -7.34 14.32 7.01
CA THR A 95 -8.33 13.72 6.11
C THR A 95 -7.85 13.77 4.66
N ILE A 96 -7.37 14.91 4.18
CA ILE A 96 -6.88 15.05 2.79
C ILE A 96 -5.71 14.09 2.54
N LEU A 97 -4.72 14.06 3.44
CA LEU A 97 -3.53 13.22 3.26
C LEU A 97 -3.85 11.73 3.32
N ILE A 98 -4.69 11.30 4.27
CA ILE A 98 -5.11 9.90 4.43
C ILE A 98 -5.88 9.40 3.20
N ARG A 99 -6.86 10.19 2.74
CA ARG A 99 -7.64 9.86 1.54
C ARG A 99 -6.78 9.84 0.30
N THR A 100 -5.98 10.87 0.09
CA THR A 100 -5.12 11.00 -1.09
C THR A 100 -4.13 9.85 -1.17
N PHE A 101 -3.48 9.49 -0.05
CA PHE A 101 -2.61 8.32 -0.01
C PHE A 101 -3.38 7.05 -0.39
N THR A 102 -4.53 6.83 0.21
CA THR A 102 -5.32 5.61 -0.04
C THR A 102 -5.75 5.49 -1.50
N PHE A 103 -6.31 6.55 -2.08
CA PHE A 103 -6.70 6.57 -3.49
C PHE A 103 -5.49 6.41 -4.41
N ALA A 104 -4.36 7.07 -4.12
CA ALA A 104 -3.13 6.90 -4.90
C ALA A 104 -2.65 5.44 -4.88
N ARG A 105 -2.74 4.73 -3.75
CA ARG A 105 -2.38 3.30 -3.64
C ARG A 105 -3.35 2.38 -4.37
N ILE A 106 -4.64 2.70 -4.40
CA ILE A 106 -5.64 1.95 -5.19
C ILE A 106 -5.35 2.14 -6.68
N VAL A 107 -5.20 3.39 -7.13
CA VAL A 107 -4.88 3.72 -8.53
C VAL A 107 -3.57 3.05 -8.93
N HIS A 108 -2.53 3.13 -8.11
CA HIS A 108 -1.24 2.49 -8.38
C HIS A 108 -1.40 0.98 -8.66
N THR A 109 -2.17 0.26 -7.85
CA THR A 109 -2.42 -1.18 -8.07
C THR A 109 -3.20 -1.44 -9.36
N LEU A 110 -4.24 -0.65 -9.64
CA LEU A 110 -5.04 -0.79 -10.86
C LEU A 110 -4.17 -0.57 -12.11
N VAL A 111 -3.37 0.49 -12.14
CA VAL A 111 -2.52 0.81 -13.30
C VAL A 111 -1.25 -0.05 -13.39
N TYR A 112 -0.93 -0.83 -12.35
CA TYR A 112 0.20 -1.77 -12.38
C TYR A 112 -0.26 -3.17 -12.79
N ALA A 113 -1.28 -3.70 -12.11
CA ALA A 113 -1.64 -5.11 -12.18
C ALA A 113 -2.82 -5.39 -13.13
N VAL A 114 -3.73 -4.42 -13.36
CA VAL A 114 -4.96 -4.65 -14.15
C VAL A 114 -4.85 -4.01 -15.53
N VAL A 115 -4.54 -2.71 -15.60
CA VAL A 115 -4.41 -1.96 -16.86
C VAL A 115 -3.09 -1.20 -16.87
N PRO A 116 -1.99 -1.83 -17.36
CA PRO A 116 -0.67 -1.20 -17.40
C PRO A 116 -0.68 0.12 -18.16
N LEU A 117 -0.59 1.23 -17.44
CA LEU A 117 -0.63 2.59 -17.99
C LEU A 117 0.53 3.43 -17.44
N GLN A 118 1.51 3.71 -18.31
CA GLN A 118 2.46 4.80 -18.08
C GLN A 118 1.86 6.12 -18.56
N PRO A 119 2.15 7.27 -17.94
CA PRO A 119 3.02 7.50 -16.77
C PRO A 119 2.28 7.41 -15.41
N HIS A 120 0.99 7.05 -15.42
CA HIS A 120 0.08 7.08 -14.27
C HIS A 120 0.61 6.31 -13.05
N ARG A 121 1.30 5.18 -13.27
CA ARG A 121 1.96 4.42 -12.20
C ARG A 121 2.97 5.26 -11.43
N ALA A 122 3.85 5.97 -12.12
CA ALA A 122 4.90 6.77 -11.49
C ALA A 122 4.30 7.94 -10.71
N ILE A 123 3.29 8.61 -11.30
CA ILE A 123 2.58 9.71 -10.65
C ILE A 123 1.94 9.24 -9.34
N ALA A 124 1.18 8.15 -9.38
CA ALA A 124 0.53 7.59 -8.19
C ALA A 124 1.54 7.17 -7.10
N PHE A 125 2.69 6.63 -7.51
CA PHE A 125 3.77 6.29 -6.59
C PHE A 125 4.35 7.53 -5.91
N PHE A 126 4.71 8.57 -6.66
CA PHE A 126 5.32 9.78 -6.09
C PHE A 126 4.36 10.57 -5.20
N VAL A 127 3.06 10.56 -5.50
CA VAL A 127 2.05 11.15 -4.60
C VAL A 127 2.07 10.44 -3.23
N GLY A 128 1.98 9.10 -3.22
CA GLY A 128 2.02 8.35 -1.97
C GLY A 128 3.34 8.53 -1.21
N PHE A 129 4.47 8.47 -1.93
CA PHE A 129 5.79 8.65 -1.35
C PHE A 129 5.98 10.04 -0.73
N GLY A 130 5.52 11.09 -1.41
CA GLY A 130 5.59 12.47 -0.94
C GLY A 130 4.77 12.71 0.33
N ILE A 131 3.58 12.10 0.44
CA ILE A 131 2.75 12.17 1.66
C ILE A 131 3.48 11.56 2.85
N THR A 132 4.01 10.34 2.70
CA THR A 132 4.76 9.68 3.77
C THR A 132 6.01 10.48 4.16
N GLY A 133 6.72 11.05 3.18
CA GLY A 133 7.88 11.90 3.41
C GLY A 133 7.53 13.18 4.19
N TYR A 134 6.44 13.85 3.81
CA TYR A 134 5.93 15.02 4.53
C TYR A 134 5.60 14.69 5.99
N GLN A 135 4.85 13.61 6.23
CA GLN A 135 4.47 13.18 7.58
C GLN A 135 5.72 12.89 8.41
N ALA A 136 6.70 12.18 7.85
CA ALA A 136 7.94 11.84 8.54
C ALA A 136 8.76 13.08 8.92
N ILE A 137 8.94 14.02 8.00
CA ILE A 137 9.66 15.27 8.26
C ILE A 137 8.91 16.13 9.29
N SER A 138 7.59 16.24 9.17
CA SER A 138 6.74 16.99 10.10
C SER A 138 6.83 16.41 11.52
N THR A 139 6.75 15.10 11.66
CA THR A 139 6.92 14.39 12.93
C THR A 139 8.31 14.60 13.52
N LEU A 140 9.37 14.49 12.70
CA LEU A 140 10.74 14.68 13.14
C LEU A 140 10.96 16.09 13.70
N ILE A 141 10.48 17.12 12.99
CA ILE A 141 10.61 18.51 13.43
C ILE A 141 9.88 18.72 14.76
N TYR A 142 8.64 18.26 14.87
CA TYR A 142 7.82 18.41 16.08
C TYR A 142 8.50 17.82 17.32
N TYR A 143 8.95 16.55 17.24
CA TYR A 143 9.58 15.89 18.37
C TYR A 143 11.01 16.37 18.64
N SER A 144 11.72 16.91 17.65
CA SER A 144 13.03 17.53 17.88
C SER A 144 12.96 18.80 18.74
N GLN A 145 11.81 19.49 18.72
CA GLN A 145 11.57 20.71 19.49
C GLN A 145 11.11 20.40 20.93
N LEU A 146 10.37 19.31 21.12
CA LEU A 146 9.89 18.86 22.44
C LEU A 146 10.99 18.31 23.35
N ASN A 147 12.10 17.85 22.78
CA ASN A 147 13.23 17.28 23.52
C ASN A 147 14.29 18.34 23.92
N LYS A 148 14.02 19.63 23.69
CA LYS A 148 14.82 20.75 24.19
C LYS A 148 14.15 21.35 25.42
#